data_AF-Q5MBV7-F1
#
_entry.id   AF-Q5MBV7-F1
#
_cell.length_a   1.000
_cell.length_b   1.000
_cell.length_c   1.000
_cell.angle_alpha   90.00
_cell.angle_beta   90.00
_cell.angle_gamma   90.00
#
_symmetry.space_group_name_H-M   'P 1'
#
loop_
_entity.id
_entity.type
_entity.pdbx_description
1 polymer ?
#
loop_
_entity_poly.entity_id
_entity_poly.type
_entity_poly.pdbx_seq_one_letter_code
_entity_poly.pdbx_strand_id
1 'polypeptide(L)'
;MLSRIFRDSENAAVNRKRQIDTLKVFNDNVTEIQEDVEYRVEFNAGGYGMAILVSLSPEFPLEKPVLKVTPQIDHPWVNEQSEIISAPGLLNFTVHSDLGRVVQAIIREFERRPPPLAGDVAVGTSTQQRVQEACTNGRASPAYVMPTFPLVYPQQRVLQFSELLDLTNAELEQLNQSEDRIDEFLDKLPPVQKLYKTVDDMITKNEELAKENLSKQPQLEKLQYSVRDKLETVAALKNSYENLSQEYQRLSDKYAPSNIKESLRLAALRSDEESERIAERFLGGKINVEQFVNKYVQKRTLSQTRKTKEEKLGSQLNELQRAGY
;
A
#
# COMPACT_ATOMS: atom_id res chain seq x y z
N MET A 1 -10.37 -35.91 5.00
CA MET A 1 -9.42 -34.98 4.36
C MET A 1 -10.00 -34.37 3.08
N LEU A 2 -10.66 -35.16 2.22
CA LEU A 2 -11.32 -34.65 1.00
C LEU A 2 -12.35 -33.53 1.27
N SER A 3 -13.15 -33.63 2.34
CA SER A 3 -14.17 -32.62 2.67
C SER A 3 -13.64 -31.23 3.05
N ARG A 4 -12.38 -31.11 3.48
CA ARG A 4 -11.73 -29.81 3.72
C ARG A 4 -11.24 -29.19 2.41
N ILE A 5 -10.65 -30.01 1.53
CA ILE A 5 -10.16 -29.59 0.21
C ILE A 5 -11.30 -29.05 -0.65
N PHE A 6 -12.46 -29.72 -0.65
CA PHE A 6 -13.65 -29.24 -1.38
C PHE A 6 -14.21 -27.92 -0.80
N ARG A 7 -14.21 -27.77 0.54
CA ARG A 7 -14.64 -26.53 1.21
C ARG A 7 -13.71 -25.34 0.95
N ASP A 8 -12.40 -25.58 0.94
CA ASP A 8 -11.42 -24.54 0.69
C ASP A 8 -11.44 -24.11 -0.79
N SER A 9 -11.66 -25.06 -1.72
CA SER A 9 -11.84 -24.77 -3.15
C SER A 9 -13.14 -24.02 -3.46
N GLU A 10 -14.26 -24.37 -2.84
CA GLU A 10 -15.53 -23.62 -2.98
C GLU A 10 -15.39 -22.19 -2.44
N ASN A 11 -14.75 -22.03 -1.27
CA ASN A 11 -14.50 -20.71 -0.70
C ASN A 11 -13.59 -19.85 -1.59
N ALA A 12 -12.59 -20.44 -2.25
CA ALA A 12 -11.71 -19.74 -3.18
C ALA A 12 -12.48 -19.26 -4.42
N ALA A 13 -13.30 -20.11 -5.02
CA ALA A 13 -14.13 -19.74 -6.18
C ALA A 13 -15.15 -18.64 -5.84
N VAL A 14 -15.81 -18.72 -4.68
CA VAL A 14 -16.72 -17.67 -4.20
C VAL A 14 -16.00 -16.35 -3.96
N ASN A 15 -14.81 -16.38 -3.34
CA ASN A 15 -14.02 -15.18 -3.11
C ASN A 15 -13.52 -14.56 -4.43
N ARG A 16 -13.06 -15.38 -5.37
CA ARG A 16 -12.67 -14.95 -6.73
C ARG A 16 -13.83 -14.23 -7.41
N LYS A 17 -14.99 -14.86 -7.47
CA LYS A 17 -16.19 -14.29 -8.08
C LYS A 17 -16.57 -12.96 -7.43
N ARG A 18 -16.55 -12.90 -6.10
CA ARG A 18 -16.82 -11.66 -5.36
C ARG A 18 -15.87 -10.53 -5.77
N GLN A 19 -14.57 -10.79 -5.90
CA GLN A 19 -13.59 -9.79 -6.34
C GLN A 19 -13.85 -9.32 -7.77
N ILE A 20 -14.17 -10.24 -8.69
CA ILE A 20 -14.53 -9.92 -10.07
C ILE A 20 -15.80 -9.06 -10.11
N ASP A 21 -16.80 -9.37 -9.29
CA ASP A 21 -18.02 -8.58 -9.18
C ASP A 21 -17.68 -7.16 -8.68
N THR A 22 -16.78 -7.00 -7.70
CA THR A 22 -16.33 -5.66 -7.29
C THR A 22 -15.67 -4.89 -8.43
N LEU A 23 -14.87 -5.56 -9.27
CA LEU A 23 -14.25 -4.93 -10.44
C LEU A 23 -15.31 -4.35 -11.38
N LYS A 24 -16.34 -5.13 -11.70
CA LYS A 24 -17.45 -4.74 -12.58
C LYS A 24 -18.35 -3.66 -11.97
N VAL A 25 -18.48 -3.62 -10.64
CA VAL A 25 -19.34 -2.64 -9.94
C VAL A 25 -18.66 -1.28 -9.77
N PHE A 26 -17.35 -1.25 -9.49
CA PHE A 26 -16.64 0.00 -9.18
C PHE A 26 -16.00 0.69 -10.38
N ASN A 27 -15.94 0.03 -11.54
CA ASN A 27 -15.32 0.56 -12.75
C ASN A 27 -16.32 0.50 -13.90
N ASP A 28 -16.41 1.59 -14.64
CA ASP A 28 -17.20 1.65 -15.87
C ASP A 28 -16.44 0.97 -17.02
N ASN A 29 -17.16 0.53 -18.05
CA ASN A 29 -16.60 -0.06 -19.28
C ASN A 29 -15.67 -1.27 -19.06
N VAL A 30 -16.01 -2.15 -18.12
CA VAL A 30 -15.31 -3.44 -17.93
C VAL A 30 -15.79 -4.44 -18.98
N THR A 31 -14.86 -4.87 -19.83
CA THR A 31 -15.06 -5.93 -20.82
C THR A 31 -14.38 -7.21 -20.34
N GLU A 32 -15.12 -8.31 -20.34
CA GLU A 32 -14.58 -9.64 -20.05
C GLU A 32 -13.97 -10.22 -21.32
N ILE A 33 -12.65 -10.43 -21.32
CA ILE A 33 -11.92 -11.01 -22.45
C ILE A 33 -11.96 -12.53 -22.33
N GLN A 34 -11.66 -13.03 -21.13
CA GLN A 34 -11.70 -14.45 -20.79
C GLN A 34 -12.27 -14.62 -19.38
N GLU A 35 -13.30 -15.47 -19.27
CA GLU A 35 -13.98 -15.76 -18.01
C GLU A 35 -12.99 -16.22 -16.93
N ASP A 36 -13.10 -15.62 -15.74
CA ASP A 36 -12.29 -15.86 -14.55
C ASP A 36 -10.76 -15.65 -14.70
N VAL A 37 -10.30 -15.13 -15.85
CA VAL A 37 -8.88 -15.01 -16.19
C VAL A 37 -8.49 -13.59 -16.60
N GLU A 38 -9.21 -12.95 -17.53
CA GLU A 38 -8.75 -11.69 -18.12
C GLU A 38 -9.90 -10.71 -18.38
N TYR A 39 -9.70 -9.47 -17.90
CA TYR A 39 -10.65 -8.37 -18.01
C TYR A 39 -9.94 -7.13 -18.51
N ARG A 40 -10.66 -6.28 -19.24
CA ARG A 40 -10.17 -4.99 -19.74
C ARG A 40 -11.08 -3.88 -19.26
N VAL A 41 -10.50 -2.85 -18.65
CA VAL A 41 -11.24 -1.69 -18.15
C VAL A 41 -10.83 -0.46 -18.94
N GLU A 42 -11.75 0.12 -19.71
CA GLU A 42 -11.48 1.28 -20.56
C GLU A 42 -11.85 2.60 -19.85
N PHE A 43 -10.98 3.61 -19.96
CA PHE A 43 -11.14 4.92 -19.34
C PHE A 43 -10.42 5.99 -20.15
N ASN A 44 -10.66 7.27 -19.85
CA ASN A 44 -10.01 8.38 -20.53
C ASN A 44 -9.17 9.20 -19.55
N ALA A 45 -7.90 9.48 -19.86
CA ALA A 45 -7.17 10.55 -19.17
C ALA A 45 -6.33 11.38 -20.13
N GLY A 46 -6.27 12.69 -19.87
CA GLY A 46 -5.50 13.62 -20.69
C GLY A 46 -5.98 13.73 -22.15
N GLY A 47 -7.21 13.34 -22.44
CA GLY A 47 -7.76 13.29 -23.80
C GLY A 47 -7.45 12.00 -24.58
N TYR A 48 -6.73 11.05 -23.97
CA TYR A 48 -6.41 9.75 -24.57
C TYR A 48 -7.31 8.66 -23.99
N GLY A 49 -7.78 7.77 -24.87
CA GLY A 49 -8.41 6.52 -24.47
C GLY A 49 -7.34 5.54 -23.99
N MET A 50 -7.47 5.12 -22.74
CA MET A 50 -6.59 4.17 -22.07
C MET A 50 -7.38 2.95 -21.60
N ALA A 51 -6.66 1.87 -21.29
CA ALA A 51 -7.25 0.71 -20.67
C ALA A 51 -6.30 0.05 -19.68
N ILE A 52 -6.86 -0.55 -18.63
CA ILE A 52 -6.14 -1.47 -17.74
C ILE A 52 -6.57 -2.90 -18.11
N LEU A 53 -5.62 -3.73 -18.53
CA LEU A 53 -5.76 -5.18 -18.57
C LEU A 53 -5.53 -5.74 -17.18
N VAL A 54 -6.49 -6.52 -16.70
CA VAL A 54 -6.47 -7.22 -15.42
C VAL A 54 -6.35 -8.71 -15.71
N SER A 55 -5.23 -9.32 -15.32
CA SER A 55 -5.00 -10.76 -15.46
C SER A 55 -5.00 -11.44 -14.08
N LEU A 56 -5.79 -12.50 -13.94
CA LEU A 56 -6.00 -13.23 -12.69
C LEU A 56 -5.40 -14.65 -12.81
N SER A 57 -4.41 -14.98 -11.97
CA SER A 57 -3.84 -16.33 -11.93
C SER A 57 -4.84 -17.35 -11.35
N PRO A 58 -4.69 -18.66 -11.61
CA PRO A 58 -5.55 -19.69 -11.01
C PRO A 58 -5.64 -19.59 -9.48
N GLU A 59 -4.57 -19.13 -8.82
CA GLU A 59 -4.42 -18.98 -7.37
C GLU A 59 -5.06 -17.69 -6.81
N PHE A 60 -5.55 -16.79 -7.66
CA PHE A 60 -6.24 -15.58 -7.23
C PHE A 60 -7.49 -15.89 -6.36
N PRO A 61 -7.72 -15.18 -5.24
CA PRO A 61 -7.04 -13.96 -4.77
C PRO A 61 -5.87 -14.19 -3.80
N LEU A 62 -5.38 -15.42 -3.64
CA LEU A 62 -4.22 -15.71 -2.78
C LEU A 62 -2.95 -15.08 -3.36
N GLU A 63 -2.83 -15.12 -4.69
CA GLU A 63 -1.88 -14.34 -5.46
C GLU A 63 -2.54 -13.04 -5.95
N LYS A 64 -1.77 -11.94 -5.93
CA LYS A 64 -2.24 -10.63 -6.39
C LYS A 64 -2.49 -10.64 -7.91
N PRO A 65 -3.42 -9.82 -8.41
CA PRO A 65 -3.65 -9.71 -9.85
C PRO A 65 -2.46 -9.03 -10.54
N VAL A 66 -2.27 -9.31 -11.83
CA VAL A 66 -1.32 -8.57 -12.68
C VAL A 66 -2.10 -7.52 -13.45
N LEU A 67 -1.67 -6.26 -13.34
CA LEU A 67 -2.33 -5.13 -14.00
C LEU A 67 -1.41 -4.54 -15.05
N LYS A 68 -1.88 -4.37 -16.28
CA LYS A 68 -1.15 -3.72 -17.37
C LYS A 68 -1.94 -2.56 -17.94
N VAL A 69 -1.28 -1.45 -18.24
CA VAL A 69 -1.91 -0.27 -18.86
C VAL A 69 -1.59 -0.23 -20.35
N THR A 70 -2.55 0.23 -21.16
CA THR A 70 -2.36 0.46 -22.59
C THR A 70 -3.09 1.75 -23.00
N PRO A 71 -2.52 2.59 -23.89
CA PRO A 71 -1.18 2.54 -24.48
C PRO A 71 -0.05 2.68 -23.45
N GLN A 72 1.20 2.47 -23.89
CA GLN A 72 2.37 2.60 -23.02
C GLN A 72 2.49 4.05 -22.50
N ILE A 73 2.73 4.21 -21.20
CA ILE A 73 2.82 5.50 -20.52
C ILE A 73 4.11 5.59 -19.72
N ASP A 74 4.62 6.81 -19.54
CA ASP A 74 5.69 7.07 -18.58
C ASP A 74 5.07 7.49 -17.24
N HIS A 75 5.13 6.59 -16.26
CA HIS A 75 4.56 6.82 -14.94
C HIS A 75 5.34 6.04 -13.86
N PRO A 76 5.58 6.62 -12.65
CA PRO A 76 6.36 5.96 -11.59
C PRO A 76 5.81 4.61 -11.10
N TRP A 77 4.54 4.31 -11.38
CA TRP A 77 3.91 3.03 -11.02
C TRP A 77 4.05 1.95 -12.09
N VAL A 78 4.50 2.30 -13.28
CA VAL A 78 4.45 1.44 -14.47
C VAL A 78 5.88 1.12 -14.92
N ASN A 79 6.16 -0.13 -15.26
CA ASN A 79 7.45 -0.56 -15.79
C ASN A 79 7.49 -0.49 -17.34
N GLU A 80 8.65 -0.82 -17.92
CA GLU A 80 8.87 -0.82 -19.39
C GLU A 80 7.91 -1.76 -20.15
N GLN A 81 7.39 -2.79 -19.48
CA GLN A 81 6.42 -3.76 -20.01
C GLN A 81 4.96 -3.29 -19.86
N SER A 82 4.75 -2.05 -19.43
CA SER A 82 3.45 -1.45 -19.14
C SER A 82 2.68 -2.14 -18.01
N GLU A 83 3.37 -2.88 -17.16
CA GLU A 83 2.82 -3.47 -15.94
C GLU A 83 2.88 -2.49 -14.79
N ILE A 84 1.78 -2.40 -14.04
CA ILE A 84 1.64 -1.54 -12.88
C ILE A 84 2.20 -2.30 -11.68
N ILE A 85 3.37 -1.89 -11.19
CA ILE A 85 4.10 -2.61 -10.13
C ILE A 85 4.14 -1.86 -8.80
N SER A 86 4.02 -0.52 -8.81
CA SER A 86 4.22 0.31 -7.61
C SER A 86 2.97 1.05 -7.12
N ALA A 87 1.79 0.72 -7.64
CA ALA A 87 0.53 1.29 -7.16
C ALA A 87 0.27 0.86 -5.69
N PRO A 88 0.00 1.79 -4.74
CA PRO A 88 -0.05 1.47 -3.31
C PRO A 88 -1.05 0.37 -2.92
N GLY A 89 -2.24 0.35 -3.55
CA GLY A 89 -3.28 -0.65 -3.31
C GLY A 89 -2.93 -2.03 -3.86
N LEU A 90 -2.10 -2.08 -4.90
CA LEU A 90 -1.64 -3.33 -5.52
C LEU A 90 -0.41 -3.91 -4.81
N LEU A 91 0.50 -3.06 -4.33
CA LEU A 91 1.67 -3.48 -3.53
C LEU A 91 1.25 -4.20 -2.25
N ASN A 92 0.18 -3.73 -1.60
CA ASN A 92 -0.34 -4.28 -0.37
C ASN A 92 -1.60 -5.14 -0.60
N PHE A 93 -1.71 -5.75 -1.78
CA PHE A 93 -2.86 -6.59 -2.11
C PHE A 93 -2.88 -7.85 -1.22
N THR A 94 -4.05 -8.18 -0.70
CA THR A 94 -4.32 -9.37 0.11
C THR A 94 -5.62 -10.02 -0.35
N VAL A 95 -5.91 -11.24 0.12
CA VAL A 95 -7.20 -11.92 -0.13
C VAL A 95 -8.43 -11.12 0.35
N HIS A 96 -8.23 -10.15 1.24
CA HIS A 96 -9.27 -9.28 1.80
C HIS A 96 -9.32 -7.89 1.14
N SER A 97 -8.38 -7.59 0.24
CA SER A 97 -8.43 -6.36 -0.56
C SER A 97 -9.65 -6.35 -1.47
N ASP A 98 -10.00 -5.20 -2.04
CA ASP A 98 -11.11 -5.06 -3.00
C ASP A 98 -10.51 -4.73 -4.37
N LEU A 99 -10.57 -5.69 -5.29
CA LEU A 99 -9.98 -5.56 -6.63
C LEU A 99 -10.53 -4.34 -7.37
N GLY A 100 -11.85 -4.14 -7.32
CA GLY A 100 -12.50 -3.02 -7.99
C GLY A 100 -12.02 -1.67 -7.49
N ARG A 101 -11.88 -1.50 -6.17
CA ARG A 101 -11.34 -0.26 -5.58
C ARG A 101 -9.87 -0.03 -5.90
N VAL A 102 -9.07 -1.10 -5.96
CA VAL A 102 -7.64 -0.98 -6.34
C VAL A 102 -7.52 -0.46 -7.77
N VAL A 103 -8.23 -1.06 -8.72
CA VAL A 103 -8.24 -0.62 -10.12
C VAL A 103 -8.80 0.80 -10.25
N GLN A 104 -9.90 1.11 -9.56
CA GLN A 104 -10.49 2.45 -9.59
C GLN A 104 -9.54 3.52 -9.04
N ALA A 105 -8.80 3.23 -7.97
CA ALA A 105 -7.84 4.16 -7.40
C ALA A 105 -6.68 4.44 -8.38
N ILE A 106 -6.24 3.44 -9.13
CA ILE A 106 -5.23 3.59 -10.18
C ILE A 106 -5.76 4.46 -11.32
N ILE A 107 -6.97 4.15 -11.83
CA ILE A 107 -7.63 4.94 -12.88
C ILE A 107 -7.74 6.41 -12.46
N ARG A 108 -8.18 6.67 -11.23
CA ARG A 108 -8.30 8.03 -10.69
C ARG A 108 -6.98 8.77 -10.62
N GLU A 109 -5.86 8.10 -10.30
CA GLU A 109 -4.56 8.77 -10.32
C GLU A 109 -4.18 9.18 -11.74
N PHE A 110 -4.42 8.31 -12.73
CA PHE A 110 -4.18 8.63 -14.14
C PHE A 110 -5.11 9.73 -14.65
N GLU A 111 -6.39 9.76 -14.26
CA GLU A 111 -7.33 10.83 -14.60
C GLU A 111 -6.93 12.17 -13.99
N ARG A 112 -6.50 12.16 -12.72
CA ARG A 112 -6.12 13.37 -11.98
C ARG A 112 -4.76 13.92 -12.43
N ARG A 113 -3.85 13.03 -12.83
CA ARG A 113 -2.51 13.36 -13.33
C ARG A 113 -2.21 12.53 -14.58
N PRO A 114 -2.70 12.97 -15.75
CA PRO A 114 -2.51 12.23 -16.99
C PRO A 114 -1.03 12.03 -17.30
N PRO A 115 -0.55 10.77 -17.36
CA PRO A 115 0.84 10.48 -17.71
C PRO A 115 1.06 10.69 -19.21
N PRO A 116 2.25 11.17 -19.64
CA PRO A 116 2.57 11.28 -21.05
C PRO A 116 2.66 9.90 -21.70
N LEU A 117 2.23 9.80 -22.96
CA LEU A 117 2.38 8.59 -23.75
C LEU A 117 3.87 8.34 -24.03
N ALA A 118 4.30 7.09 -23.89
CA ALA A 118 5.67 6.70 -24.22
C ALA A 118 5.86 6.79 -25.75
N GLY A 119 6.40 7.92 -26.22
CA GLY A 119 6.69 8.15 -27.65
C GLY A 119 6.39 9.57 -28.16
N ASP A 120 5.65 10.41 -27.42
CA ASP A 120 5.36 11.78 -27.85
C ASP A 120 6.46 12.74 -27.35
N VAL A 121 7.48 12.95 -28.19
CA VAL A 121 8.48 14.00 -27.98
C VAL A 121 7.87 15.34 -28.42
N ALA A 122 7.18 16.01 -27.50
CA ALA A 122 6.93 17.45 -27.62
C ALA A 122 8.00 18.20 -26.82
N VAL A 123 8.86 18.89 -27.58
CA VAL A 123 9.93 19.77 -27.12
C VAL A 123 9.43 20.75 -26.06
N GLY A 124 10.04 20.70 -24.87
CA GLY A 124 9.72 21.61 -23.77
C GLY A 124 10.59 21.34 -22.56
N THR A 125 11.86 21.78 -22.66
CA THR A 125 12.83 22.06 -21.60
C THR A 125 12.41 21.73 -20.17
N SER A 126 13.06 20.73 -19.56
CA SER A 126 13.63 20.79 -18.20
C SER A 126 14.21 19.44 -17.82
N THR A 127 15.54 19.40 -17.76
CA THR A 127 16.37 18.68 -16.78
C THR A 127 15.61 17.83 -15.76
N GLN A 128 15.83 16.51 -15.79
CA GLN A 128 16.22 15.73 -14.61
C GLN A 128 16.58 14.29 -14.96
N GLN A 129 17.86 13.97 -14.73
CA GLN A 129 18.31 12.62 -14.45
C GLN A 129 17.57 12.07 -13.22
N ARG A 130 17.23 10.78 -13.20
CA ARG A 130 17.68 9.83 -12.15
C ARG A 130 17.12 8.41 -12.41
N VAL A 131 17.99 7.41 -12.54
CA VAL A 131 18.65 6.60 -11.47
C VAL A 131 17.72 5.52 -10.91
N GLN A 132 18.11 4.29 -11.23
CA GLN A 132 17.74 3.00 -10.64
C GLN A 132 17.97 2.99 -9.12
N GLU A 133 17.11 2.29 -8.37
CA GLU A 133 17.40 1.40 -7.20
C GLU A 133 16.09 1.15 -6.42
N ALA A 134 15.56 -0.07 -6.38
CA ALA A 134 15.93 -1.16 -5.48
C ALA A 134 15.78 -0.78 -3.98
N CYS A 135 14.72 -1.27 -3.34
CA CYS A 135 14.56 -1.17 -1.89
C CYS A 135 14.98 -2.49 -1.23
N THR A 136 16.15 -2.50 -0.61
CA THR A 136 16.39 -3.29 0.60
C THR A 136 16.23 -2.40 1.83
N ASN A 137 15.63 -2.95 2.88
CA ASN A 137 15.38 -2.31 4.17
C ASN A 137 16.60 -1.58 4.73
N GLY A 138 16.39 -0.32 5.14
CA GLY A 138 17.35 0.47 5.91
C GLY A 138 17.13 1.96 5.67
N ARG A 139 17.16 2.76 6.72
CA ARG A 139 17.18 4.24 6.62
C ARG A 139 18.25 4.67 5.62
N ALA A 140 17.86 5.05 4.41
CA ALA A 140 18.73 5.68 3.44
C ALA A 140 18.21 7.08 3.17
N SER A 141 18.96 8.09 3.61
CA SER A 141 18.86 9.43 3.04
C SER A 141 19.10 9.32 1.53
N PRO A 142 18.45 10.15 0.69
CA PRO A 142 18.64 10.08 -0.75
C PRO A 142 20.14 10.15 -1.06
N ALA A 143 20.64 9.20 -1.88
CA ALA A 143 22.03 9.16 -2.27
C ALA A 143 22.43 10.55 -2.77
N TYR A 144 23.43 11.19 -2.16
CA TYR A 144 23.98 12.42 -2.71
C TYR A 144 24.75 11.98 -3.96
N VAL A 145 24.17 12.13 -5.16
CA VAL A 145 25.01 12.10 -6.37
C VAL A 145 25.80 13.38 -6.25
N MET A 146 27.09 13.27 -5.93
CA MET A 146 27.99 14.39 -6.18
C MET A 146 27.79 14.77 -7.64
N PRO A 147 27.62 16.07 -7.97
CA PRO A 147 27.78 16.50 -9.34
C PRO A 147 29.17 16.00 -9.73
N THR A 148 29.24 15.07 -10.68
CA THR A 148 30.49 14.78 -11.36
C THR A 148 30.87 16.07 -12.04
N PHE A 149 31.65 16.90 -11.34
CA PHE A 149 32.48 17.89 -11.99
C PHE A 149 33.29 17.09 -12.99
N PRO A 150 33.22 17.40 -14.30
CA PRO A 150 34.18 16.81 -15.21
C PRO A 150 35.54 17.15 -14.61
N LEU A 151 36.25 16.12 -14.14
CA LEU A 151 37.69 16.22 -14.02
C LEU A 151 38.12 16.49 -15.45
N VAL A 152 38.27 17.78 -15.76
CA VAL A 152 39.11 18.22 -16.85
C VAL A 152 40.48 17.77 -16.40
N TYR A 153 40.80 16.50 -16.66
CA TYR A 153 42.17 16.07 -16.81
C TYR A 153 42.74 17.10 -17.78
N PRO A 154 43.79 17.83 -17.39
CA PRO A 154 44.44 18.68 -18.36
C PRO A 154 44.87 17.73 -19.47
N GLN A 155 44.17 17.76 -20.60
CA GLN A 155 44.87 17.58 -21.86
C GLN A 155 46.09 18.46 -21.71
N GLN A 156 47.29 17.91 -21.95
CA GLN A 156 48.50 18.68 -22.08
C GLN A 156 48.26 19.71 -23.19
N ARG A 157 47.60 20.82 -22.84
CA ARG A 157 47.62 22.02 -23.62
C ARG A 157 49.05 22.46 -23.49
N VAL A 158 49.75 22.44 -24.61
CA VAL A 158 50.97 23.21 -24.74
C VAL A 158 50.58 24.63 -24.36
N LEU A 159 50.90 25.05 -23.14
CA LEU A 159 50.68 26.42 -22.69
C LEU A 159 51.64 27.26 -23.51
N GLN A 160 51.12 27.87 -24.55
CA GLN A 160 51.88 28.75 -25.41
C GLN A 160 51.87 30.13 -24.74
N PHE A 161 52.98 30.47 -24.07
CA PHE A 161 53.17 31.72 -23.36
C PHE A 161 53.44 32.84 -24.36
N SER A 162 52.37 33.27 -25.03
CA SER A 162 52.42 34.30 -26.08
C SER A 162 52.83 35.65 -25.48
N GLU A 163 52.48 35.85 -24.22
CA GLU A 163 52.75 37.03 -23.39
C GLU A 163 54.25 37.21 -23.07
N LEU A 164 55.08 36.16 -23.24
CA LEU A 164 56.54 36.30 -23.13
C LEU A 164 57.16 37.01 -24.34
N LEU A 165 56.47 37.01 -25.49
CA LEU A 165 56.93 37.69 -26.71
C LEU A 165 56.81 39.22 -26.60
N ASP A 166 55.99 39.70 -25.68
CA ASP A 166 55.75 41.12 -25.43
C ASP A 166 56.78 41.72 -24.45
N LEU A 167 57.64 40.90 -23.85
CA LEU A 167 58.67 41.32 -22.89
C LEU A 167 60.01 41.58 -23.60
N THR A 168 60.73 42.61 -23.14
CA THR A 168 62.10 42.88 -23.61
C THR A 168 63.11 41.88 -23.04
N ASN A 169 64.27 41.72 -23.69
CA ASN A 169 65.32 40.81 -23.22
C ASN A 169 65.79 41.10 -21.78
N ALA A 170 65.82 42.37 -21.37
CA ALA A 170 66.17 42.75 -20.01
C ALA A 170 65.09 42.33 -18.99
N GLU A 171 63.82 42.41 -19.37
CA GLU A 171 62.68 41.97 -18.53
C GLU A 171 62.61 40.45 -18.43
N LEU A 172 62.89 39.73 -19.53
CA LEU A 172 63.01 38.27 -19.54
C LEU A 172 64.17 37.78 -18.66
N GLU A 173 65.31 38.45 -18.69
CA GLU A 173 66.46 38.10 -17.86
C GLU A 173 66.18 38.36 -16.37
N GLN A 174 65.47 39.45 -16.06
CA GLN A 174 64.98 39.70 -14.71
C GLN A 174 63.91 38.70 -14.25
N LEU A 175 63.05 38.24 -15.16
CA LEU A 175 62.06 37.21 -14.87
C LEU A 175 62.74 35.86 -14.57
N ASN A 176 63.78 35.50 -15.32
CA ASN A 176 64.55 34.27 -15.11
C ASN A 176 65.42 34.27 -13.85
N GLN A 177 65.73 35.45 -13.29
CA GLN A 177 66.58 35.60 -12.10
C GLN A 177 65.83 35.46 -10.77
N SER A 178 64.49 35.50 -10.75
CA SER A 178 63.70 35.49 -9.52
C SER A 178 62.41 34.69 -9.68
N GLU A 179 62.27 33.67 -8.83
CA GLU A 179 61.09 32.80 -8.78
C GLU A 179 59.82 33.59 -8.44
N ASP A 180 59.90 34.55 -7.50
CA ASP A 180 58.78 35.43 -7.12
C ASP A 180 58.23 36.24 -8.32
N ARG A 181 59.10 36.67 -9.24
CA ARG A 181 58.68 37.41 -10.45
C ARG A 181 57.99 36.50 -11.46
N ILE A 182 58.42 35.24 -11.54
CA ILE A 182 57.76 34.21 -12.36
C ILE A 182 56.36 33.97 -11.81
N ASP A 183 56.21 33.81 -10.49
CA ASP A 183 54.90 33.62 -9.85
C ASP A 183 53.98 34.82 -10.08
N GLU A 184 54.48 36.05 -9.91
CA GLU A 184 53.71 37.27 -10.17
C GLU A 184 53.27 37.38 -11.65
N PHE A 185 54.13 36.93 -12.59
CA PHE A 185 53.78 36.86 -14.00
C PHE A 185 52.73 35.79 -14.28
N LEU A 186 52.88 34.59 -13.70
CA LEU A 186 51.93 33.49 -13.84
C LEU A 186 50.55 33.85 -13.29
N ASP A 187 50.47 34.54 -12.14
CA ASP A 187 49.22 35.01 -11.55
C ASP A 187 48.48 36.03 -12.45
N LYS A 188 49.22 36.75 -13.31
CA LYS A 188 48.64 37.68 -14.29
C LYS A 188 48.13 36.98 -15.54
N LEU A 189 48.51 35.73 -15.79
CA LEU A 189 48.10 35.02 -16.99
C LEU A 189 46.57 34.74 -16.97
N PRO A 190 45.85 35.02 -18.08
CA PRO A 190 44.41 34.81 -18.15
C PRO A 190 43.93 33.37 -17.78
N PRO A 191 44.65 32.28 -18.15
CA PRO A 191 44.29 30.93 -17.72
C PRO A 191 44.35 30.73 -16.21
N VAL A 192 45.33 31.33 -15.53
CA VAL A 192 45.54 31.19 -14.08
C VAL A 192 44.48 31.99 -13.32
N GLN A 193 44.20 33.23 -13.72
CA GLN A 193 43.11 34.03 -13.17
C GLN A 193 41.74 33.36 -13.33
N LYS A 194 41.49 32.75 -14.49
CA LYS A 194 40.26 31.97 -14.74
C LYS A 194 40.15 30.78 -13.79
N LEU A 195 41.26 30.13 -13.46
CA LEU A 195 41.30 29.02 -12.51
C LEU A 195 40.99 29.49 -11.08
N TYR A 196 41.64 30.54 -10.60
CA TYR A 196 41.33 31.14 -9.28
C TYR A 196 39.86 31.56 -9.17
N LYS A 197 39.33 32.24 -10.19
CA LYS A 197 37.91 32.61 -10.22
C LYS A 197 36.99 31.39 -10.16
N THR A 198 37.35 30.32 -10.86
CA THR A 198 36.57 29.06 -10.83
C THR A 198 36.58 28.45 -9.43
N VAL A 199 37.72 28.49 -8.73
CA VAL A 199 37.84 28.02 -7.34
C VAL A 199 36.96 28.86 -6.40
N ASP A 200 37.02 30.18 -6.48
CA ASP A 200 36.20 31.08 -5.65
C ASP A 200 34.69 30.89 -5.89
N ASP A 201 34.29 30.74 -7.17
CA ASP A 201 32.91 30.43 -7.54
C ASP A 201 32.46 29.08 -6.95
N MET A 202 33.35 28.08 -6.91
CA MET A 202 33.05 26.78 -6.31
C MET A 202 32.94 26.86 -4.79
N ILE A 203 33.81 27.60 -4.12
CA ILE A 203 33.77 27.82 -2.67
C ILE A 203 32.43 28.47 -2.29
N THR A 204 32.07 29.55 -3.00
CA THR A 204 30.83 30.29 -2.75
C THR A 204 29.60 29.39 -2.94
N LYS A 205 29.54 28.63 -4.04
CA LYS A 205 28.45 27.68 -4.29
C LYS A 205 28.36 26.58 -3.24
N ASN A 206 29.49 26.07 -2.77
CA ASN A 206 29.53 25.05 -1.72
C ASN A 206 28.95 25.61 -0.41
N GLU A 207 29.34 26.83 -0.03
CA GLU A 207 28.83 27.51 1.16
C GLU A 207 27.32 27.76 1.08
N GLU A 208 26.82 28.24 -0.07
CA GLU A 208 25.39 28.43 -0.31
C GLU A 208 24.61 27.12 -0.18
N LEU A 209 25.09 26.04 -0.80
CA LEU A 209 24.47 24.71 -0.70
C LEU A 209 24.47 24.19 0.74
N ALA A 210 25.55 24.40 1.49
CA ALA A 210 25.63 24.00 2.89
C ALA A 210 24.60 24.76 3.75
N LYS A 211 24.48 26.09 3.55
CA LYS A 211 23.47 26.92 4.22
C LYS A 211 22.04 26.51 3.84
N GLU A 212 21.79 26.23 2.57
CA GLU A 212 20.48 25.76 2.11
C GLU A 212 20.11 24.41 2.75
N ASN A 213 21.05 23.45 2.79
CA ASN A 213 20.84 22.15 3.42
C ASN A 213 20.55 22.28 4.93
N LEU A 214 21.29 23.14 5.63
CA LEU A 214 21.06 23.43 7.05
C LEU A 214 19.67 24.04 7.27
N SER A 215 19.20 24.93 6.39
CA SER A 215 17.88 25.53 6.52
C SER A 215 16.72 24.55 6.33
N LYS A 216 16.95 23.44 5.60
CA LYS A 216 15.97 22.36 5.39
C LYS A 216 15.86 21.40 6.58
N GLN A 217 16.89 21.28 7.41
CA GLN A 217 16.93 20.39 8.57
C GLN A 217 15.71 20.55 9.52
N PRO A 218 15.35 21.76 10.02
CA PRO A 218 14.23 21.90 10.96
C PRO A 218 12.87 21.52 10.34
N GLN A 219 12.69 21.74 9.03
CA GLN A 219 11.46 21.35 8.34
C GLN A 219 11.36 19.82 8.23
N LEU A 220 12.47 19.15 7.90
CA LEU A 220 12.53 17.69 7.86
C LEU A 220 12.28 17.07 9.24
N GLU A 221 12.88 17.62 10.29
CA GLU A 221 12.67 17.16 11.67
C GLU A 221 11.19 17.30 12.09
N LYS A 222 10.57 18.46 11.79
CA LYS A 222 9.15 18.67 12.05
C LYS A 222 8.26 17.69 11.29
N LEU A 223 8.57 17.41 10.02
CA LEU A 223 7.80 16.48 9.20
C LEU A 223 7.96 15.04 9.70
N GLN A 224 9.19 14.63 10.06
CA GLN A 224 9.45 13.32 10.66
C GLN A 224 8.70 13.13 11.98
N TYR A 225 8.67 14.15 12.83
CA TYR A 225 7.89 14.12 14.07
C TYR A 225 6.39 13.97 13.77
N SER A 226 5.86 14.76 12.84
CA SER A 226 4.44 14.69 12.46
C SER A 226 4.05 13.34 11.87
N VAL A 227 4.91 12.73 11.04
CA VAL A 227 4.68 11.39 10.50
C VAL A 227 4.67 10.34 11.61
N ARG A 228 5.62 10.42 12.55
CA ARG A 228 5.68 9.49 13.68
C ARG A 228 4.41 9.58 14.55
N ASP A 229 3.98 10.78 14.87
CA ASP A 229 2.76 11.04 15.65
C ASP A 229 1.49 10.54 14.93
N LYS A 230 1.39 10.78 13.61
CA LYS A 230 0.29 10.25 12.80
C LYS A 230 0.29 8.72 12.72
N LEU A 231 1.46 8.09 12.68
CA LEU A 231 1.56 6.63 12.68
C LEU A 231 1.14 6.04 14.03
N GLU A 232 1.54 6.67 15.14
CA GLU A 232 1.15 6.25 16.48
C GLU A 232 -0.35 6.38 16.70
N THR A 233 -0.95 7.50 16.30
CA THR A 233 -2.41 7.70 16.37
C THR A 233 -3.16 6.68 15.52
N VAL A 234 -2.74 6.41 14.28
CA VAL A 234 -3.36 5.39 13.42
C VAL A 234 -3.25 4.00 14.05
N ALA A 235 -2.11 3.64 14.63
CA ALA A 235 -1.94 2.35 15.30
C ALA A 235 -2.89 2.21 16.52
N ALA A 236 -3.02 3.27 17.32
CA ALA A 236 -3.93 3.29 18.46
C ALA A 236 -5.40 3.18 18.04
N LEU A 237 -5.82 3.95 17.02
CA LEU A 237 -7.19 3.88 16.49
C LEU A 237 -7.50 2.50 15.90
N LYS A 238 -6.56 1.92 15.15
CA LYS A 238 -6.72 0.57 14.58
C LYS A 238 -6.96 -0.47 15.67
N ASN A 239 -6.15 -0.47 16.74
CA ASN A 239 -6.31 -1.41 17.85
C ASN A 239 -7.68 -1.22 18.53
N SER A 240 -8.08 0.02 18.79
CA SER A 240 -9.41 0.32 19.36
C SER A 240 -10.55 -0.19 18.47
N TYR A 241 -10.46 0.05 17.16
CA TYR A 241 -11.42 -0.44 16.18
C TYR A 241 -11.49 -1.97 16.14
N GLU A 242 -10.35 -2.65 16.12
CA GLU A 242 -10.28 -4.12 16.12
C GLU A 242 -10.94 -4.71 17.36
N ASN A 243 -10.69 -4.13 18.54
CA ASN A 243 -11.33 -4.57 19.78
C ASN A 243 -12.86 -4.37 19.75
N LEU A 244 -13.32 -3.19 19.33
CA LEU A 244 -14.75 -2.89 19.26
C LEU A 244 -15.46 -3.73 18.20
N SER A 245 -14.80 -3.97 17.05
CA SER A 245 -15.32 -4.82 15.98
C SER A 245 -15.44 -6.27 16.44
N GLN A 246 -14.45 -6.80 17.17
CA GLN A 246 -14.54 -8.14 17.76
C GLN A 246 -15.67 -8.24 18.78
N GLU A 247 -15.83 -7.23 19.64
CA GLU A 247 -16.93 -7.20 20.61
C GLU A 247 -18.30 -7.16 19.91
N TYR A 248 -18.43 -6.31 18.89
CA TYR A 248 -19.63 -6.24 18.05
C TYR A 248 -19.93 -7.59 17.40
N GLN A 249 -18.92 -8.23 16.78
CA GLN A 249 -19.11 -9.53 16.14
C GLN A 249 -19.57 -10.58 17.15
N ARG A 250 -18.95 -10.63 18.33
CA ARG A 250 -19.34 -11.54 19.41
C ARG A 250 -20.78 -11.31 19.88
N LEU A 251 -21.19 -10.06 20.02
CA LEU A 251 -22.56 -9.70 20.41
C LEU A 251 -23.55 -10.03 19.29
N SER A 252 -23.22 -9.68 18.05
CA SER A 252 -23.99 -9.98 16.85
C SER A 252 -24.22 -11.48 16.73
N ASP A 253 -23.17 -12.29 16.83
CA ASP A 253 -23.27 -13.75 16.81
C ASP A 253 -24.10 -14.25 17.99
N LYS A 254 -23.88 -13.77 19.22
CA LYS A 254 -24.64 -14.21 20.39
C LYS A 254 -26.14 -13.93 20.26
N TYR A 255 -26.50 -12.80 19.65
CA TYR A 255 -27.89 -12.35 19.49
C TYR A 255 -28.46 -12.62 18.10
N ALA A 256 -27.72 -13.30 17.22
CA ALA A 256 -28.24 -13.74 15.95
C ALA A 256 -29.46 -14.65 16.18
N PRO A 257 -30.58 -14.45 15.47
CA PRO A 257 -31.80 -15.21 15.73
C PRO A 257 -31.63 -16.74 15.65
N SER A 258 -30.78 -17.21 14.74
CA SER A 258 -30.35 -18.61 14.62
C SER A 258 -29.65 -19.12 15.88
N ASN A 259 -28.73 -18.33 16.44
CA ASN A 259 -27.98 -18.69 17.65
C ASN A 259 -28.84 -18.59 18.91
N ILE A 260 -29.78 -17.64 18.97
CA ILE A 260 -30.79 -17.58 20.04
C ILE A 260 -31.67 -18.84 20.02
N LYS A 261 -32.15 -19.26 18.84
CA LYS A 261 -32.92 -20.49 18.67
C LYS A 261 -32.13 -21.71 19.12
N GLU A 262 -30.87 -21.85 18.68
CA GLU A 262 -30.03 -22.97 19.09
C GLU A 262 -29.75 -22.96 20.60
N SER A 263 -29.50 -21.78 21.19
CA SER A 263 -29.34 -21.63 22.63
C SER A 263 -30.60 -22.05 23.41
N LEU A 264 -31.80 -21.71 22.90
CA LEU A 264 -33.07 -22.16 23.46
C LEU A 264 -33.22 -23.68 23.36
N ARG A 265 -32.88 -24.28 22.21
CA ARG A 265 -32.88 -25.74 22.02
C ARG A 265 -32.00 -26.45 23.04
N LEU A 266 -30.74 -26.02 23.18
CA LEU A 266 -29.80 -26.59 24.15
C LEU A 266 -30.28 -26.37 25.58
N ALA A 267 -30.86 -25.20 25.90
CA ALA A 267 -31.40 -24.92 27.22
C ALA A 267 -32.65 -25.75 27.55
N ALA A 268 -33.47 -26.09 26.55
CA ALA A 268 -34.60 -27.00 26.69
C ALA A 268 -34.12 -28.43 27.00
N LEU A 269 -33.20 -28.96 26.19
CA LEU A 269 -32.59 -30.28 26.41
C LEU A 269 -31.96 -30.40 27.80
N ARG A 270 -31.15 -29.41 28.21
CA ARG A 270 -30.55 -29.39 29.56
C ARG A 270 -31.58 -29.37 30.67
N SER A 271 -32.70 -28.64 30.50
CA SER A 271 -33.77 -28.68 31.50
C SER A 271 -34.50 -30.01 31.53
N ASP A 272 -34.64 -30.66 30.38
CA ASP A 272 -35.26 -31.97 30.27
C ASP A 272 -34.44 -33.04 30.98
N GLU A 273 -33.15 -33.10 30.69
CA GLU A 273 -32.19 -34.00 31.37
C GLU A 273 -32.20 -33.81 32.89
N GLU A 274 -32.27 -32.56 33.37
CA GLU A 274 -32.33 -32.29 34.81
C GLU A 274 -33.68 -32.73 35.41
N SER A 275 -34.78 -32.69 34.65
CA SER A 275 -36.05 -33.25 35.11
C SER A 275 -36.01 -34.78 35.21
N GLU A 276 -35.33 -35.46 34.27
CA GLU A 276 -35.07 -36.90 34.36
C GLU A 276 -34.20 -37.24 35.58
N ARG A 277 -33.14 -36.46 35.86
CA ARG A 277 -32.34 -36.62 37.09
C ARG A 277 -33.14 -36.40 38.37
N ILE A 278 -34.16 -35.53 38.35
CA ILE A 278 -35.07 -35.35 39.48
C ILE A 278 -35.94 -36.62 39.64
N ALA A 279 -36.44 -37.19 38.55
CA ALA A 279 -37.21 -38.43 38.57
C ALA A 279 -36.38 -39.61 39.07
N GLU A 280 -35.15 -39.78 38.58
CA GLU A 280 -34.22 -40.81 39.05
C GLU A 280 -33.93 -40.70 40.56
N ARG A 281 -33.75 -39.48 41.07
CA ARG A 281 -33.56 -39.26 42.51
C ARG A 281 -34.78 -39.65 43.34
N PHE A 282 -35.98 -39.40 42.82
CA PHE A 282 -37.22 -39.80 43.47
C PHE A 282 -37.39 -41.32 43.48
N LEU A 283 -37.18 -41.97 42.33
CA LEU A 283 -37.22 -43.44 42.22
C LEU A 283 -36.16 -44.12 43.09
N GLY A 284 -35.00 -43.48 43.26
CA GLY A 284 -33.94 -43.91 44.17
C GLY A 284 -34.18 -43.58 45.65
N GLY A 285 -35.36 -43.06 46.02
CA GLY A 285 -35.72 -42.72 47.41
C GLY A 285 -34.94 -41.55 48.02
N LYS A 286 -34.19 -40.78 47.23
CA LYS A 286 -33.33 -39.67 47.72
C LYS A 286 -34.12 -38.39 48.01
N ILE A 287 -35.32 -38.26 47.47
CA ILE A 287 -36.23 -37.12 47.68
C ILE A 287 -37.66 -37.64 47.93
N ASN A 288 -38.44 -36.91 48.71
CA ASN A 288 -39.83 -37.28 49.00
C ASN A 288 -40.80 -36.80 47.89
N VAL A 289 -42.06 -37.22 47.98
CA VAL A 289 -43.11 -36.93 46.98
C VAL A 289 -43.32 -35.42 46.81
N GLU A 290 -43.40 -34.67 47.91
CA GLU A 290 -43.65 -33.23 47.87
C GLU A 290 -42.50 -32.47 47.17
N GLN A 291 -41.25 -32.81 47.50
CA GLN A 291 -40.05 -32.25 46.86
C GLN A 291 -39.96 -32.64 45.39
N PHE A 292 -40.32 -33.88 45.05
CA PHE A 292 -40.36 -34.35 43.67
C PHE A 292 -41.35 -33.54 42.85
N VAL A 293 -42.62 -33.48 43.27
CA VAL A 293 -43.68 -32.76 42.54
C VAL A 293 -43.28 -31.30 42.33
N ASN A 294 -42.81 -30.62 43.38
CA ASN A 294 -42.41 -29.21 43.28
C ASN A 294 -41.28 -29.01 42.25
N LYS A 295 -40.17 -29.76 42.35
CA LYS A 295 -39.00 -29.58 41.48
C LYS A 295 -39.23 -30.08 40.06
N TYR A 296 -39.89 -31.24 39.92
CA TYR A 296 -40.13 -31.87 38.61
C TYR A 296 -41.10 -31.04 37.78
N VAL A 297 -42.23 -30.60 38.36
CA VAL A 297 -43.21 -29.78 37.63
C VAL A 297 -42.56 -28.47 37.19
N GLN A 298 -41.83 -27.77 38.07
CA GLN A 298 -41.10 -26.55 37.70
C GLN A 298 -40.14 -26.79 36.54
N LYS A 299 -39.35 -27.87 36.60
CA LYS A 299 -38.33 -28.14 35.60
C LYS A 299 -38.92 -28.58 34.26
N ARG A 300 -39.97 -29.41 34.29
CA ARG A 300 -40.68 -29.86 33.08
C ARG A 300 -41.44 -28.72 32.43
N THR A 301 -42.05 -27.83 33.23
CA THR A 301 -42.70 -26.61 32.73
C THR A 301 -41.70 -25.70 32.03
N LEU A 302 -40.51 -25.53 32.61
CA LEU A 302 -39.43 -24.75 32.01
C LEU A 302 -38.92 -25.36 30.69
N SER A 303 -38.70 -26.68 30.66
CA SER A 303 -38.31 -27.43 29.45
C SER A 303 -39.32 -27.22 28.32
N GLN A 304 -40.60 -27.47 28.61
CA GLN A 304 -41.68 -27.33 27.64
C GLN A 304 -41.82 -25.87 27.16
N THR A 305 -41.75 -24.90 28.06
CA THR A 305 -41.81 -23.47 27.70
C THR A 305 -40.69 -23.08 26.75
N ARG A 306 -39.46 -23.55 27.00
CA ARG A 306 -38.30 -23.29 26.13
C ARG A 306 -38.44 -23.95 24.78
N LYS A 307 -38.87 -25.22 24.74
CA LYS A 307 -39.12 -25.97 23.51
C LYS A 307 -40.16 -25.29 22.64
N THR A 308 -41.31 -24.89 23.21
CA THR A 308 -42.35 -24.18 22.46
C THR A 308 -41.87 -22.82 21.95
N LYS A 309 -41.05 -22.08 22.72
CA LYS A 309 -40.44 -20.83 22.24
C LYS A 309 -39.45 -21.04 21.10
N GLU A 310 -38.65 -22.11 21.16
CA GLU A 310 -37.72 -22.51 20.11
C GLU A 310 -38.44 -22.87 18.81
N GLU A 311 -39.48 -23.71 18.88
CA GLU A 311 -40.31 -24.10 17.73
C GLU A 311 -40.97 -22.88 17.09
N LYS A 312 -41.55 -21.99 17.90
CA LYS A 312 -42.22 -20.77 17.40
C LYS A 312 -41.24 -19.83 16.72
N LEU A 313 -40.07 -19.58 17.34
CA LEU A 313 -39.01 -18.78 16.73
C LEU A 313 -38.51 -19.42 15.43
N GLY A 314 -38.35 -20.74 15.42
CA GLY A 314 -37.98 -21.50 14.22
C GLY A 314 -38.98 -21.34 13.07
N SER A 315 -40.28 -21.43 13.34
CA SER A 315 -41.32 -21.19 12.33
C SER A 315 -41.24 -19.78 11.76
N GLN A 316 -41.16 -18.77 12.63
CA GLN A 316 -41.06 -17.37 12.23
C GLN A 316 -39.82 -17.09 11.37
N LEU A 317 -38.67 -17.66 11.73
CA LEU A 317 -37.44 -17.50 10.94
C LEU A 317 -37.56 -18.15 9.56
N ASN A 318 -38.16 -19.33 9.48
CA ASN A 318 -38.39 -20.00 8.20
C ASN A 318 -39.39 -19.23 7.32
N GLU A 319 -40.43 -18.65 7.92
CA GLU A 319 -41.39 -17.80 7.21
C GLU A 319 -40.72 -16.53 6.65
N LEU A 320 -39.88 -15.87 7.44
CA LEU A 320 -39.10 -14.71 7.01
C LEU A 320 -38.15 -15.06 5.86
N GLN A 321 -37.43 -16.18 5.98
CA GLN A 321 -36.54 -16.66 4.92
C GLN A 321 -37.31 -16.97 3.62
N ARG A 322 -38.52 -17.55 3.72
CA ARG A 322 -39.39 -17.78 2.56
C ARG A 322 -39.94 -16.49 1.94
N ALA A 323 -40.12 -15.45 2.75
CA ALA A 323 -40.51 -14.12 2.30
C ALA A 323 -39.33 -13.30 1.73
N GLY A 324 -38.11 -13.85 1.73
CA GLY A 324 -36.92 -13.21 1.17
C GLY A 324 -36.24 -12.18 2.09
N TYR A 325 -36.51 -12.25 3.40
CA TYR A 325 -35.91 -11.40 4.42
C TYR A 325 -34.73 -12.07 5.13
#